data_AF-A0A1C3XM49-F1
#
_entry.id   AF-A0A1C3XM49-F1
#
_cell.length_a   1.000
_cell.length_b   1.000
_cell.length_c   1.000
_cell.angle_alpha   90.00
_cell.angle_beta   90.00
_cell.angle_gamma   90.00
#
_symmetry.space_group_name_H-M   'P 1'
#
loop_
_entity.id
_entity.type
_entity.pdbx_description
1 polymer ?
#
loop_
_entity_poly.entity_id
_entity_poly.type
_entity_poly.pdbx_seq_one_letter_code
_entity_poly.pdbx_strand_id
1 'polypeptide(L)'
;MIPWRVVQELGSILNNLSVTEKLPTLFKPMSSPPYLNGGPRDYLYWLIEATGAVSPRYLRQLLEGRMPRPVDDRSRWLNPDE
;
A
#
# COMPACT_ATOMS: atom_id res chain seq x y z
N MET A 1 15.59 -0.14 -12.47
CA MET A 1 15.11 0.28 -11.13
C MET A 1 13.69 -0.24 -10.84
N ILE A 2 13.38 -1.49 -11.19
CA ILE A 2 12.03 -2.09 -11.07
C ILE A 2 11.65 -2.48 -9.62
N PRO A 3 12.57 -3.05 -8.81
CA PRO A 3 12.21 -3.52 -7.46
C PRO A 3 11.70 -2.41 -6.54
N TRP A 4 12.33 -1.23 -6.61
CA TRP A 4 11.98 -0.11 -5.73
C TRP A 4 10.61 0.48 -6.05
N ARG A 5 10.26 0.55 -7.35
CA ARG A 5 8.93 0.99 -7.78
C ARG A 5 7.83 0.06 -7.24
N VAL A 6 8.05 -1.26 -7.31
CA VAL A 6 7.09 -2.25 -6.80
C VAL A 6 6.86 -2.09 -5.29
N VAL A 7 7.92 -1.83 -4.52
CA VAL A 7 7.81 -1.60 -3.06
C VAL A 7 6.97 -0.34 -2.76
N GLN A 8 7.17 0.74 -3.51
CA GLN A 8 6.40 1.97 -3.32
C GLN A 8 4.92 1.80 -3.65
N GLU A 9 4.60 1.17 -4.78
CA GLU A 9 3.21 0.92 -5.20
C GLU A 9 2.50 0.01 -4.19
N LEU A 10 3.17 -1.06 -3.74
CA LEU A 10 2.63 -1.95 -2.71
C LEU A 10 2.40 -1.21 -1.39
N GLY A 11 3.33 -0.34 -1.00
CA GLY A 11 3.19 0.49 0.20
C GLY A 11 2.00 1.44 0.13
N SER A 12 1.77 2.06 -1.04
CA SER A 12 0.62 2.92 -1.29
C SER A 12 -0.71 2.17 -1.12
N ILE A 13 -0.82 0.97 -1.70
CA ILE A 13 -2.02 0.12 -1.62
C ILE A 13 -2.31 -0.27 -0.15
N LEU A 14 -1.30 -0.72 0.58
CA LEU A 14 -1.46 -1.14 1.98
C LEU A 14 -1.83 0.04 2.89
N ASN A 15 -1.27 1.22 2.64
CA ASN A 15 -1.61 2.43 3.38
C ASN A 15 -3.08 2.82 3.15
N ASN A 16 -3.54 2.81 1.90
CA ASN A 16 -4.95 3.08 1.60
C ASN A 16 -5.90 2.08 2.27
N LEU A 17 -5.59 0.77 2.21
CA LEU A 17 -6.39 -0.27 2.89
C LEU A 17 -6.43 -0.08 4.42
N SER A 18 -5.36 0.47 5.01
CA SER A 18 -5.30 0.68 6.46
C SER A 18 -6.27 1.75 6.98
N VAL A 19 -6.77 2.62 6.10
CA VAL A 19 -7.77 3.64 6.44
C VAL A 19 -9.12 3.00 6.75
N THR A 20 -9.49 1.96 6.03
CA THR A 20 -10.79 1.29 6.14
C THR A 20 -10.72 0.01 6.97
N GLU A 21 -9.54 -0.61 7.07
CA GLU A 21 -9.35 -1.91 7.73
C GLU A 21 -8.19 -1.88 8.74
N LYS A 22 -8.40 -2.51 9.90
CA LYS A 22 -7.32 -2.73 10.87
C LYS A 22 -6.40 -3.85 10.39
N LEU A 23 -5.44 -3.48 9.55
CA LEU A 23 -4.34 -4.36 9.21
C LEU A 23 -3.44 -4.57 10.44
N PRO A 24 -2.84 -5.76 10.65
CA PRO A 24 -1.84 -5.96 11.71
C PRO A 24 -0.48 -5.33 11.34
N THR A 25 -0.50 -4.18 10.70
CA THR A 25 0.65 -3.37 10.28
C THR A 25 0.60 -2.02 11.00
N LEU A 26 1.75 -1.55 11.48
CA LEU A 26 1.87 -0.20 12.05
C LEU A 26 2.33 0.76 10.95
N PHE A 27 1.57 1.85 10.75
CA PHE A 27 1.96 2.96 9.88
C PHE A 27 2.55 4.06 10.75
N LYS A 28 3.87 4.23 10.70
CA LYS A 28 4.55 5.28 11.46
C LYS A 28 4.84 6.45 10.52
N PRO A 29 4.34 7.66 10.80
CA PRO A 29 4.76 8.84 10.06
C PRO A 29 6.24 9.08 10.34
N MET A 30 7.01 9.25 9.27
CA MET A 30 8.45 9.54 9.32
C MET A 30 8.69 10.85 8.58
N SER A 31 9.60 11.67 9.10
CA SER A 31 10.17 12.74 8.30
C SER A 31 11.01 12.13 7.19
N SER A 32 10.95 12.69 5.98
CA SER A 32 11.94 12.40 4.95
C SER A 32 13.35 12.73 5.48
N PRO A 33 14.40 12.22 4.83
CA PRO A 33 15.75 12.72 5.09
C PRO A 33 15.79 14.25 4.93
N PRO A 34 16.59 14.98 5.75
CA PRO A 34 16.60 16.45 5.77
C PRO A 34 16.77 17.16 4.42
N TYR A 35 17.33 16.47 3.42
CA TYR A 35 17.59 16.96 2.06
C TYR A 35 16.49 16.59 1.05
N LEU A 36 15.56 15.71 1.39
CA LEU A 36 14.37 15.33 0.60
C LEU A 36 13.09 15.94 1.16
N ASN A 37 13.28 16.91 2.03
CA ASN A 37 12.24 17.31 2.92
C ASN A 37 11.15 18.11 2.13
N GLY A 38 11.33 19.27 1.49
CA GLY A 38 10.21 19.93 0.73
C GLY A 38 9.35 20.88 1.60
N GLY A 39 8.10 21.23 1.24
CA GLY A 39 7.22 22.10 2.06
C GLY A 39 6.22 21.30 2.92
N PRO A 40 5.58 21.86 3.98
CA PRO A 40 4.72 21.10 4.92
C PRO A 40 3.59 20.24 4.31
N ARG A 41 3.31 20.43 3.02
CA ARG A 41 2.36 19.62 2.23
C ARG A 41 2.97 18.36 1.60
N ASP A 42 4.30 18.22 1.62
CA ASP A 42 5.08 17.25 0.83
C ASP A 42 5.67 16.10 1.66
N TYR A 43 5.39 16.03 2.97
CA TYR A 43 6.08 15.11 3.89
C TYR A 43 5.11 14.21 4.62
N LEU A 44 4.72 13.13 3.97
CA LEU A 44 4.25 11.97 4.71
C LEU A 44 4.94 10.75 4.13
N TYR A 45 6.16 10.49 4.60
CA TYR A 45 6.75 9.17 4.46
C TYR A 45 6.13 8.29 5.54
N TRP A 46 5.72 7.09 5.16
CA TRP A 46 5.14 6.11 6.07
C TRP A 46 6.05 4.90 6.14
N LEU A 47 6.53 4.58 7.34
CA LEU A 47 7.13 3.27 7.59
C LEU A 47 6.00 2.28 7.82
N ILE A 48 5.95 1.23 6.99
CA ILE A 48 5.06 0.09 7.20
C ILE A 48 5.83 -0.95 7.98
N GLU A 49 5.49 -1.12 9.24
CA GLU A 49 6.05 -2.19 10.07
C GLU A 49 5.04 -3.34 10.13
N ALA A 50 5.42 -4.48 9.54
CA ALA A 50 4.68 -5.72 9.71
C ALA A 50 4.94 -6.25 11.12
N THR A 51 3.88 -6.35 11.93
CA THR A 51 3.97 -7.13 13.18
C THR A 51 4.06 -8.61 12.81
N GLY A 52 4.53 -9.48 13.72
CA GLY A 52 4.69 -10.92 13.45
C GLY A 52 3.43 -11.66 12.97
N ALA A 53 2.25 -11.02 13.04
CA ALA A 53 0.99 -11.52 12.49
C ALA A 53 0.82 -11.27 10.98
N VAL A 54 1.59 -10.37 10.36
CA VAL A 54 1.52 -10.07 8.92
C VAL A 54 2.62 -10.80 8.17
N SER A 55 2.24 -11.81 7.39
CA SER A 55 3.14 -12.50 6.46
C SER A 55 2.87 -12.09 5.01
N PRO A 56 3.85 -12.22 4.10
CA PRO A 56 3.63 -12.02 2.66
C PRO A 56 2.49 -12.88 2.11
N ARG A 57 2.31 -14.10 2.65
CA ARG A 57 1.22 -15.01 2.28
C ARG A 57 -0.15 -14.45 2.66
N TYR A 58 -0.27 -13.88 3.86
CA TYR A 58 -1.48 -13.23 4.33
C TYR A 58 -1.85 -12.04 3.42
N LEU A 59 -0.87 -11.16 3.14
CA LEU A 59 -1.09 -10.01 2.26
C LEU A 59 -1.52 -10.43 0.85
N ARG A 60 -0.91 -11.48 0.29
CA ARG A 60 -1.31 -12.04 -1.01
C ARG A 60 -2.78 -12.49 -0.99
N GLN A 61 -3.21 -13.25 0.00
CA GLN A 61 -4.59 -13.72 0.09
C GLN A 61 -5.58 -12.57 0.25
N LEU A 62 -5.23 -11.58 1.09
CA LEU A 62 -6.02 -10.38 1.29
C LEU A 62 -6.23 -9.64 -0.04
N LEU A 63 -5.16 -9.42 -0.80
CA LEU A 63 -5.22 -8.71 -2.07
C LEU A 63 -5.94 -9.53 -3.16
N GLU A 64 -5.68 -10.84 -3.27
CA GLU A 64 -6.34 -11.71 -4.25
C GLU A 64 -7.86 -11.77 -4.11
N GLY A 65 -8.40 -11.56 -2.90
CA GLY A 65 -9.85 -11.48 -2.66
C GLY A 65 -10.49 -10.20 -3.21
N ARG A 66 -9.70 -9.17 -3.49
CA ARG A 66 -10.15 -7.84 -3.98
C ARG A 66 -9.91 -7.64 -5.46
N MET A 67 -9.08 -8.47 -6.07
CA MET A 67 -8.76 -8.37 -7.49
C MET A 67 -9.82 -9.09 -8.33
N PRO A 68 -10.21 -8.53 -9.48
CA PRO A 68 -11.02 -9.25 -10.45
C PRO A 68 -10.26 -10.47 -10.96
N ARG A 69 -11.03 -11.47 -11.40
CA ARG A 69 -10.48 -12.66 -12.06
C ARG A 69 -11.04 -12.73 -13.48
N PRO A 70 -10.21 -12.75 -14.54
CA PRO A 70 -8.75 -12.65 -14.51
C PRO A 70 -8.27 -11.24 -14.17
N VAL A 71 -7.08 -11.15 -13.55
CA VAL A 71 -6.50 -9.88 -13.07
C VAL A 71 -6.15 -8.93 -14.21
N ASP A 72 -5.84 -9.47 -15.38
CA ASP A 72 -5.41 -8.69 -16.55
C ASP A 72 -6.56 -8.05 -17.33
N ASP A 73 -7.81 -8.40 -16.99
CA ASP A 73 -9.00 -7.84 -17.64
C ASP A 73 -9.34 -6.47 -17.06
N ARG A 74 -8.82 -5.42 -17.70
CA ARG A 74 -9.01 -4.01 -17.33
C ARG A 74 -10.48 -3.59 -17.21
N SER A 75 -11.38 -4.20 -17.97
CA SER A 75 -12.80 -3.85 -17.93
C SER A 75 -13.46 -4.20 -16.59
N ARG A 76 -12.90 -5.19 -15.87
CA ARG A 76 -13.40 -5.65 -14.57
C ARG A 76 -12.89 -4.85 -13.38
N TRP A 77 -11.96 -3.93 -13.61
CA TRP A 77 -11.44 -3.02 -12.57
C TRP A 77 -12.25 -1.74 -12.45
N LEU A 78 -13.02 -1.40 -13.49
CA LEU A 78 -13.90 -0.25 -13.49
C LEU A 78 -15.21 -0.65 -12.80
N ASN A 79 -15.50 -0.06 -11.65
CA ASN A 79 -16.85 -0.13 -11.09
C ASN A 79 -17.76 0.73 -11.99
N PRO A 80 -18.83 0.18 -12.60
CA PRO A 80 -19.76 0.97 -13.40
C PRO A 80 -20.58 1.97 -12.58
N ASP A 81 -20.54 1.87 -11.24
CA ASP A 81 -21.31 2.69 -10.29
C ASP A 81 -20.46 3.80 -9.61
N GLU A 82 -19.24 4.08 -10.11
CA GLU A 82 -18.36 5.18 -9.66
C GLU A 82 -18.07 6.19 -10.77
#